data_AF-A0A537GBB4-F1
#
_entry.id   AF-A0A537GBB4-F1
#
_cell.length_a   1.000
_cell.length_b   1.000
_cell.length_c   1.000
_cell.angle_alpha   90.00
_cell.angle_beta   90.00
_cell.angle_gamma   90.00
#
_symmetry.space_group_name_H-M   'P 1'
#
loop_
_entity.id
_entity.type
_entity.pdbx_description
1 polymer ?
#
loop_
_entity_poly.entity_id
_entity_poly.type
_entity_poly.pdbx_seq_one_letter_code
_entity_poly.pdbx_strand_id
1 'polypeptide(L)'
;MKKREIVLSTPMTKRDLGALMSTWAQLEDAKVRPMGRLVRRYKTSGDNLHWHITGLKKGMGTVEVTYLPSSGKITVLVHDNRRGTWAGEAYQKLAQKIEKRLTS
;
A
#
# COMPACT_ATOMS: atom_id res chain seq x y z
N MET A 1 -8.66 6.61 -11.40
CA MET A 1 -7.71 5.99 -10.45
C MET A 1 -7.12 7.10 -9.61
N LYS A 2 -7.02 6.92 -8.28
CA LYS A 2 -6.29 7.85 -7.40
C LYS A 2 -4.96 7.22 -6.97
N LYS A 3 -3.87 7.99 -6.99
CA LYS A 3 -2.53 7.53 -6.62
C LYS A 3 -1.75 8.55 -5.79
N ARG A 4 -0.83 8.08 -4.95
CA ARG A 4 0.21 8.82 -4.26
C ARG A 4 1.53 8.08 -4.44
N GLU A 5 2.59 8.83 -4.69
CA GLU A 5 3.95 8.30 -4.85
C GLU A 5 4.83 8.91 -3.76
N ILE A 6 5.65 8.07 -3.13
CA ILE A 6 6.54 8.42 -2.04
C ILE A 6 7.91 7.88 -2.41
N VAL A 7 8.94 8.73 -2.31
CA VAL A 7 10.33 8.34 -2.54
C VAL A 7 11.02 8.25 -1.19
N LEU A 8 11.56 7.07 -0.88
CA LEU A 8 12.33 6.82 0.32
C LEU A 8 13.77 7.31 0.13
N SER A 9 14.28 8.09 1.08
CA SER A 9 15.71 8.43 1.16
C SER A 9 16.57 7.22 1.52
N THR A 10 16.03 6.33 2.38
CA THR A 10 16.65 5.07 2.77
C THR A 10 15.69 3.92 2.45
N PRO A 11 16.12 2.89 1.70
CA PRO A 11 15.27 1.74 1.39
C PRO A 11 14.79 1.04 2.68
N MET A 12 13.48 0.83 2.80
CA MET A 12 12.91 -0.01 3.86
C MET A 12 13.02 -1.48 3.49
N THR A 13 13.19 -2.34 4.50
CA THR A 13 13.12 -3.79 4.26
C THR A 13 11.67 -4.23 4.02
N LYS A 14 11.50 -5.36 3.33
CA LYS A 14 10.18 -6.01 3.18
C LYS A 14 9.50 -6.24 4.53
N ARG A 15 10.28 -6.60 5.56
CA ARG A 15 9.77 -6.90 6.91
C ARG A 15 9.22 -5.63 7.56
N ASP A 16 9.97 -4.53 7.50
CA ASP A 16 9.57 -3.27 8.16
C ASP A 16 8.35 -2.67 7.47
N LEU A 17 8.34 -2.65 6.13
CA LEU A 17 7.20 -2.15 5.39
C LEU A 17 5.96 -3.04 5.59
N GLY A 18 6.13 -4.36 5.61
CA GLY A 18 5.06 -5.31 5.91
C GLY A 18 4.49 -5.15 7.32
N ALA A 19 5.35 -4.90 8.31
CA ALA A 19 4.93 -4.62 9.69
C ALA A 19 4.15 -3.31 9.77
N LEU A 20 4.64 -2.25 9.13
CA LEU A 20 3.96 -0.95 9.07
C LEU A 20 2.57 -1.07 8.45
N MET A 21 2.45 -1.77 7.32
CA MET A 21 1.15 -2.02 6.68
C MET A 21 0.20 -2.79 7.59
N SER A 22 0.71 -3.82 8.28
CA SER A 22 -0.10 -4.67 9.16
C SER A 22 -0.63 -3.89 10.36
N THR A 23 0.23 -3.14 11.04
CA THR A 23 -0.15 -2.28 12.17
C THR A 23 -1.17 -1.22 11.75
N TRP A 24 -0.93 -0.55 10.61
CA TRP A 24 -1.86 0.46 10.12
C TRP A 24 -3.22 -0.14 9.75
N ALA A 25 -3.24 -1.28 9.07
CA ALA A 25 -4.48 -1.95 8.69
C ALA A 25 -5.31 -2.36 9.91
N GLN A 26 -4.67 -2.86 10.98
CA GLN A 26 -5.36 -3.21 12.22
C GLN A 26 -6.05 -1.99 12.86
N LEU A 27 -5.39 -0.83 12.86
CA LEU A 27 -5.96 0.42 13.40
C LEU A 27 -7.15 0.93 12.58
N GLU A 28 -7.19 0.60 11.29
CA GLU A 28 -8.20 1.08 10.34
C GLU A 28 -9.31 0.05 10.06
N ASP A 29 -9.44 -0.98 10.91
CA ASP A 29 -10.40 -2.09 10.73
C ASP A 29 -10.29 -2.72 9.33
N ALA A 30 -9.04 -2.95 8.90
CA ALA A 30 -8.68 -3.46 7.60
C ALA A 30 -7.73 -4.66 7.71
N LYS A 31 -7.64 -5.43 6.62
CA LYS A 31 -6.71 -6.57 6.51
C LYS A 31 -5.70 -6.35 5.40
N VAL A 32 -4.44 -6.65 5.69
CA VAL A 32 -3.39 -6.78 4.68
C VAL A 32 -3.45 -8.17 4.09
N ARG A 33 -3.46 -8.25 2.77
CA ARG A 33 -3.21 -9.48 2.03
C ARG A 33 -1.93 -9.29 1.22
N PRO A 34 -0.85 -10.01 1.55
CA PRO A 34 0.31 -10.04 0.66
C PRO A 34 -0.12 -10.73 -0.63
N MET A 35 0.06 -10.08 -1.77
CA MET A 35 0.14 -10.82 -3.02
C MET A 35 1.60 -11.21 -3.21
N GLY A 36 1.91 -12.44 -2.84
CA GLY A 36 3.07 -13.11 -3.42
C GLY A 36 2.93 -13.04 -4.93
N ARG A 37 3.91 -12.41 -5.59
CA ARG A 37 4.21 -12.40 -7.02
C ARG A 37 3.11 -13.00 -7.93
N LEU A 38 1.94 -12.35 -8.04
CA LEU A 38 0.94 -12.49 -9.12
C LEU A 38 -0.43 -11.91 -8.70
N VAL A 39 -0.86 -10.84 -9.35
CA VAL A 39 -2.14 -10.85 -10.08
C VAL A 39 -1.93 -10.16 -11.43
N ARG A 40 -2.03 -10.97 -12.48
CA ARG A 40 -2.22 -10.60 -13.91
C ARG A 40 -1.28 -9.54 -14.48
N ARG A 41 -0.22 -10.01 -15.16
CA ARG A 41 0.43 -9.38 -16.34
C ARG A 41 0.90 -7.91 -16.27
N TYR A 42 0.79 -7.21 -15.14
CA TYR A 42 1.47 -5.93 -14.93
C TYR A 42 2.86 -6.18 -14.34
N LYS A 43 3.85 -6.36 -15.23
CA LYS A 43 5.26 -5.97 -15.00
C LYS A 43 5.88 -6.33 -13.62
N THR A 44 5.80 -7.58 -13.17
CA THR A 44 6.64 -8.07 -12.05
C THR A 44 7.97 -8.64 -12.56
N SER A 45 8.62 -7.94 -13.48
CA SER A 45 10.07 -8.05 -13.69
C SER A 45 10.75 -7.25 -12.57
N GLY A 46 11.41 -7.93 -11.63
CA GLY A 46 12.23 -7.29 -10.59
C GLY A 46 11.82 -7.54 -9.13
N ASP A 47 12.44 -6.77 -8.25
CA ASP A 47 12.41 -6.73 -6.79
C ASP A 47 11.13 -6.12 -6.18
N ASN A 48 10.11 -5.87 -7.01
CA ASN A 48 8.84 -5.26 -6.61
C ASN A 48 8.07 -6.08 -5.57
N LEU A 49 7.56 -5.38 -4.55
CA LEU A 49 6.72 -5.92 -3.48
C LEU A 49 5.33 -5.28 -3.55
N HIS A 50 4.27 -6.09 -3.38
CA HIS A 50 2.90 -5.63 -3.57
C HIS A 50 1.95 -6.15 -2.48
N TRP A 51 1.12 -5.25 -1.95
CA TRP A 51 0.13 -5.55 -0.91
C TRP A 51 -1.23 -4.97 -1.28
N HIS A 52 -2.28 -5.72 -0.94
CA HIS A 52 -3.65 -5.21 -0.91
C HIS A 52 -4.08 -5.00 0.53
N ILE A 53 -4.69 -3.84 0.82
CA ILE A 53 -5.28 -3.54 2.11
C ILE A 53 -6.77 -3.34 1.90
N THR A 54 -7.58 -4.21 2.48
CA THR A 54 -9.03 -4.25 2.27
C THR A 54 -9.73 -3.98 3.59
N GLY A 55 -10.63 -2.99 3.62
CA GLY A 55 -11.47 -2.74 4.79
C GLY A 55 -12.36 -3.96 5.09
N LEU A 56 -12.61 -4.23 6.36
CA LEU A 56 -13.31 -5.45 6.78
C LEU A 56 -14.83 -5.40 6.56
N LYS A 57 -15.43 -4.21 6.50
CA LYS A 57 -16.87 -4.04 6.24
C LYS A 57 -17.18 -4.02 4.75
N LYS A 58 -18.38 -4.50 4.40
CA LYS A 58 -18.89 -4.51 3.01
C LYS A 58 -18.88 -3.08 2.45
N GLY A 59 -18.35 -2.91 1.24
CA GLY A 59 -18.30 -1.62 0.55
C GLY A 59 -17.12 -0.71 0.93
N MET A 60 -16.18 -1.18 1.76
CA MET A 60 -15.01 -0.37 2.14
C MET A 60 -13.95 -0.25 1.04
N GLY A 61 -13.86 -1.21 0.11
CA GLY A 61 -12.92 -1.16 -1.01
C GLY A 61 -11.50 -1.65 -0.67
N THR A 62 -10.56 -1.42 -1.58
CA THR A 62 -9.18 -1.91 -1.50
C THR A 62 -8.17 -0.82 -1.88
N VAL A 63 -7.19 -0.62 -1.01
CA VAL A 63 -5.96 0.16 -1.28
C VAL A 63 -4.88 -0.81 -1.75
N GLU A 64 -4.14 -0.43 -2.78
CA GLU A 64 -2.99 -1.18 -3.28
C GLU A 64 -1.71 -0.42 -2.95
N VAL A 65 -0.69 -1.14 -2.48
CA VAL A 65 0.62 -0.59 -2.15
C VAL A 65 1.66 -1.37 -2.94
N THR A 66 2.48 -0.66 -3.72
CA THR A 66 3.61 -1.23 -4.45
C THR A 66 4.89 -0.57 -4.00
N TYR A 67 5.92 -1.35 -3.69
CA TYR A 67 7.24 -0.87 -3.35
C TYR A 67 8.28 -1.43 -4.32
N LEU A 68 9.10 -0.54 -4.88
CA LEU A 68 10.23 -0.85 -5.76
C LEU A 68 11.54 -0.54 -5.01
N PRO A 69 12.16 -1.53 -4.34
CA PRO A 69 13.33 -1.33 -3.49
C PRO A 69 14.51 -0.65 -4.20
N SER A 70 14.80 -1.05 -5.44
CA SER A 70 15.88 -0.50 -6.27
C SER A 70 15.79 1.01 -6.53
N SER A 71 14.61 1.61 -6.40
CA SER A 71 14.41 3.06 -6.53
C SER A 71 13.94 3.72 -5.24
N GLY A 72 13.77 2.95 -4.16
CA GLY A 72 13.13 3.43 -2.95
C GLY A 72 11.70 3.94 -3.16
N LYS A 73 11.01 3.59 -4.26
CA LYS A 73 9.70 4.17 -4.58
C LYS A 73 8.55 3.35 -4.02
N ILE A 74 7.67 3.97 -3.25
CA ILE A 74 6.38 3.42 -2.83
C ILE A 74 5.26 4.12 -3.61
N THR A 75 4.33 3.34 -4.14
CA THR A 75 3.10 3.80 -4.77
C THR A 75 1.91 3.28 -3.98
N VAL A 76 1.05 4.19 -3.52
CA VAL A 76 -0.22 3.88 -2.83
C VAL A 76 -1.35 4.32 -3.74
N LEU A 77 -2.24 3.40 -4.13
CA LEU A 77 -3.30 3.71 -5.08
C LEU A 77 -4.61 3.01 -4.77
N VAL A 78 -5.67 3.53 -5.37
CA VAL A 78 -7.02 2.96 -5.35
C VAL A 78 -7.60 3.04 -6.77
N HIS A 79 -8.02 1.90 -7.29
CA HIS A 79 -8.74 1.84 -8.56
C HIS A 79 -10.18 2.30 -8.37
N ASP A 80 -10.77 2.94 -9.39
CA ASP A 80 -12.11 3.52 -9.29
C ASP A 80 -13.17 2.47 -8.98
N ASN A 81 -13.03 1.27 -9.56
CA ASN A 81 -13.89 0.11 -9.32
C ASN A 81 -13.66 -0.60 -7.97
N ARG A 82 -12.63 -0.19 -7.21
CA ARG A 82 -12.28 -0.74 -5.89
C ARG A 82 -12.31 0.31 -4.78
N ARG A 83 -12.81 1.51 -5.08
CA ARG A 83 -12.72 2.66 -4.16
C ARG A 83 -13.48 2.46 -2.85
N GLY A 84 -14.70 1.91 -2.93
CA GLY A 84 -15.59 1.91 -1.77
C GLY A 84 -15.76 3.30 -1.16
N THR A 85 -16.35 3.39 0.03
CA THR A 85 -16.42 4.65 0.79
C THR A 85 -15.11 4.90 1.57
N TRP A 86 -14.49 3.85 2.09
CA TRP A 86 -13.31 3.93 2.95
C TRP A 86 -11.99 4.07 2.16
N ALA A 87 -11.72 3.24 1.15
CA ALA A 87 -10.40 3.23 0.52
C ALA A 87 -10.06 4.56 -0.15
N GLY A 88 -11.07 5.30 -0.61
CA GLY A 88 -10.93 6.64 -1.18
C GLY A 88 -10.31 7.69 -0.25
N GLU A 89 -10.38 7.53 1.06
CA GLU A 89 -9.67 8.38 2.04
C GLU A 89 -8.47 7.65 2.64
N ALA A 90 -8.62 6.34 2.88
CA ALA A 90 -7.61 5.51 3.52
C ALA A 90 -6.27 5.51 2.76
N TYR A 91 -6.29 5.60 1.42
CA TYR A 91 -5.06 5.70 0.62
C TYR A 91 -4.25 6.97 0.91
N GLN A 92 -4.92 8.09 1.22
CA GLN A 92 -4.24 9.35 1.57
C GLN A 92 -3.65 9.27 2.97
N LYS A 93 -4.44 8.76 3.93
CA LYS A 93 -4.00 8.56 5.33
C LYS A 93 -2.80 7.62 5.40
N LEU A 94 -2.83 6.54 4.63
CA LEU A 94 -1.70 5.60 4.53
C LEU A 94 -0.46 6.26 3.94
N ALA A 95 -0.62 7.01 2.84
CA ALA A 95 0.51 7.71 2.22
C ALA A 95 1.18 8.68 3.23
N GLN A 96 0.37 9.47 3.94
CA GLN A 96 0.86 10.38 4.99
C GLN A 96 1.53 9.64 6.15
N LYS A 97 1.01 8.47 6.55
CA LYS A 97 1.61 7.65 7.61
C LYS A 97 2.98 7.14 7.22
N ILE A 98 3.14 6.71 5.96
CA ILE A 98 4.43 6.29 5.40
C ILE A 98 5.38 7.49 5.35
N GLU A 99 4.96 8.63 4.79
CA GLU A 99 5.76 9.87 4.73
C GLU A 99 6.26 10.29 6.11
N LYS A 100 5.39 10.34 7.13
CA LYS A 100 5.76 10.72 8.50
C LYS A 100 6.81 9.80 9.13
N ARG A 101 6.79 8.50 8.82
CA ARG A 101 7.76 7.55 9.35
C ARG A 101 9.16 7.75 8.77
N LEU A 102 9.29 8.48 7.67
CA LEU A 102 10.55 8.76 6.99
C LEU A 102 11.18 10.07 7.41
N THR A 103 10.38 10.97 7.99
CA THR A 103 10.82 12.28 8.48
C THR A 103 11.13 12.29 9.98
N SER A 104 10.90 11.18 10.70
CA SER A 104 11.13 11.02 12.14
C SER A 104 12.16 9.94 12.41
#